data_AF-A0A919PFG6-F1
#
_entry.id   AF-A0A919PFG6-F1
#
_cell.length_a   1.000
_cell.length_b   1.000
_cell.length_c   1.000
_cell.angle_alpha   90.00
_cell.angle_beta   90.00
_cell.angle_gamma   90.00
#
_symmetry.space_group_name_H-M   'P 1'
#
loop_
_entity.id
_entity.type
_entity.pdbx_description
1 polymer ?
#
loop_
_entity_poly.entity_id
_entity_poly.type
_entity_poly.pdbx_seq_one_letter_code
_entity_poly.pdbx_strand_id
1 'polypeptide(L)'
;MPLTVLAVVLVIAGTVIAMVRMTGGPRYTPAALGTTVSPGRPGPTTAASPADAAAGSRADPRAQAAALDALLDASGASRTKLNDAIARVEECTRIEQAIVDLRTVGTERQAQLDGVAAADLSALPEGERLRALLTEALGYSLAADRSFVLWGQAVRGGGCDGGGRADHREAQRQSKLAGDAKERFLAGWNPVATRHGLRERAATGI
;
A
#
# COMPACT_ATOMS: atom_id res chain seq x y z
N MET A 1 -11.79 -40.47 20.97
CA MET A 1 -11.02 -39.30 21.44
C MET A 1 -10.00 -38.96 20.37
N PRO A 2 -9.91 -37.69 19.94
CA PRO A 2 -10.39 -37.23 18.64
C PRO A 2 -9.26 -36.65 17.76
N LEU A 3 -9.49 -36.29 16.49
CA LEU A 3 -9.73 -34.89 16.11
C LEU A 3 -10.28 -34.80 14.68
N THR A 4 -11.49 -34.27 14.59
CA THR A 4 -12.14 -33.76 13.38
C THR A 4 -11.32 -32.61 12.77
N VAL A 5 -10.89 -32.77 11.53
CA VAL A 5 -10.28 -31.68 10.74
C VAL A 5 -11.41 -30.81 10.22
N LEU A 6 -11.57 -29.63 10.84
CA LEU A 6 -12.52 -28.61 10.39
C LEU A 6 -11.92 -27.91 9.16
N ALA A 7 -12.30 -28.37 7.96
CA ALA A 7 -12.04 -27.65 6.72
C ALA A 7 -12.97 -26.43 6.66
N VAL A 8 -12.44 -25.24 6.96
CA VAL A 8 -13.17 -23.97 6.76
C VAL A 8 -12.83 -23.46 5.36
N VAL A 9 -13.66 -23.83 4.39
CA VAL A 9 -13.67 -23.24 3.05
C VAL A 9 -14.46 -21.93 3.12
N LEU A 10 -13.77 -20.79 3.08
CA LEU A 10 -14.40 -19.47 2.96
C LEU A 10 -14.30 -19.01 1.51
N VAL A 11 -15.42 -19.18 0.80
CA VAL A 11 -15.68 -18.57 -0.50
C VAL A 11 -15.87 -17.07 -0.29
N ILE A 12 -15.01 -16.24 -0.88
CA ILE A 12 -15.26 -14.79 -0.95
C ILE A 12 -15.37 -14.40 -2.41
N ALA A 13 -16.58 -13.99 -2.75
CA ALA A 13 -17.02 -13.54 -4.06
C ALA A 13 -16.20 -12.35 -4.54
N GLY A 14 -15.83 -12.39 -5.83
CA GLY A 14 -15.10 -11.33 -6.50
C GLY A 14 -15.93 -10.06 -6.63
N THR A 15 -15.28 -8.92 -6.45
CA THR A 15 -15.81 -7.62 -6.85
C THR A 15 -14.94 -7.06 -7.98
N VAL A 16 -15.56 -6.90 -9.15
CA VAL A 16 -15.06 -6.11 -10.27
C VAL A 16 -15.16 -4.64 -9.86
N ILE A 17 -14.05 -3.91 -9.81
CA ILE A 17 -14.08 -2.45 -9.67
C ILE A 17 -13.50 -1.82 -10.95
N ALA A 18 -14.37 -1.05 -11.59
CA ALA A 18 -14.15 -0.37 -12.84
C ALA A 18 -13.04 0.70 -12.74
N MET A 19 -12.12 0.71 -13.71
CA MET A 19 -11.19 1.81 -13.92
C MET A 19 -11.95 3.07 -14.35
N VAL A 20 -11.99 4.09 -13.50
CA VAL A 20 -12.38 5.44 -13.91
C VAL A 20 -11.20 6.08 -14.65
N ARG A 21 -11.33 6.17 -15.97
CA ARG A 21 -10.51 7.05 -16.83
C ARG A 21 -10.92 8.49 -16.54
N MET A 22 -10.04 9.29 -15.92
CA MET A 22 -10.26 10.72 -15.84
C MET A 22 -9.89 11.36 -17.19
N THR A 23 -10.93 11.66 -17.97
CA THR A 23 -10.89 12.54 -19.15
C THR A 23 -11.44 13.92 -18.76
N GLY A 24 -10.74 15.00 -19.13
CA GLY A 24 -11.33 16.34 -19.31
C GLY A 24 -10.56 17.50 -18.69
N GLY A 25 -10.02 18.38 -19.54
CA GLY A 25 -9.37 19.66 -19.18
C GLY A 25 -10.33 20.77 -18.74
N PRO A 26 -9.90 22.04 -18.72
CA PRO A 26 -10.03 22.82 -19.95
C PRO A 26 -8.87 23.80 -20.25
N ARG A 27 -8.80 24.17 -21.53
CA ARG A 27 -7.99 25.24 -22.10
C ARG A 27 -8.56 26.60 -21.69
N TYR A 28 -7.68 27.55 -21.39
CA TYR A 28 -8.02 28.97 -21.42
C TYR A 28 -6.84 29.77 -22.01
N THR A 29 -7.04 30.28 -23.22
CA THR A 29 -6.47 31.54 -23.69
C THR A 29 -7.63 32.36 -24.23
N PRO A 30 -7.64 33.67 -23.93
CA PRO A 30 -7.55 34.60 -25.04
C PRO A 30 -6.60 35.77 -24.78
N ALA A 31 -6.31 36.46 -25.88
CA ALA A 31 -5.25 37.42 -26.10
C ALA A 31 -5.61 38.89 -25.78
N ALA A 32 -4.54 39.70 -25.73
CA ALA A 32 -4.38 41.06 -26.27
C ALA A 32 -5.04 42.29 -25.60
N LEU A 33 -4.13 43.19 -25.16
CA LEU A 33 -4.01 44.64 -25.42
C LEU A 33 -5.19 45.60 -25.19
N GLY A 34 -4.92 46.60 -24.33
CA GLY A 34 -5.64 47.88 -24.31
C GLY A 34 -4.95 48.90 -23.39
N THR A 35 -4.19 49.82 -23.98
CA THR A 35 -3.65 51.04 -23.33
C THR A 35 -4.72 52.12 -23.26
N THR A 36 -4.92 52.76 -22.11
CA THR A 36 -5.31 54.19 -22.06
C THR A 36 -4.99 54.79 -20.69
N VAL A 37 -4.26 55.90 -20.72
CA VAL A 37 -3.85 56.75 -19.59
C VAL A 37 -4.95 57.79 -19.29
N SER A 38 -5.23 58.05 -18.02
CA SER A 38 -5.67 59.39 -17.58
C SER A 38 -5.30 59.64 -16.10
N PRO A 39 -4.84 60.86 -15.72
CA PRO A 39 -4.32 61.16 -14.39
C PRO A 39 -5.39 61.73 -13.46
N GLY A 40 -5.43 61.30 -12.20
CA GLY A 40 -6.41 61.83 -11.24
C GLY A 40 -6.17 61.46 -9.78
N ARG A 41 -5.47 62.36 -9.07
CA ARG A 41 -5.50 62.65 -7.62
C ARG A 41 -4.94 61.59 -6.62
N PRO A 42 -4.00 61.98 -5.72
CA PRO A 42 -3.48 61.09 -4.68
C PRO A 42 -4.47 60.96 -3.52
N GLY A 43 -4.96 59.73 -3.28
CA GLY A 43 -5.68 59.33 -2.08
C GLY A 43 -4.78 58.48 -1.17
N PRO A 44 -5.03 58.46 0.15
CA PRO A 44 -4.05 58.04 1.14
C PRO A 44 -3.73 56.55 1.05
N THR A 45 -2.43 56.25 1.13
CA THR A 45 -1.84 54.92 1.27
C THR A 45 -2.49 54.16 2.43
N THR A 46 -3.46 53.31 2.13
CA THR A 46 -3.79 52.19 3.01
C THR A 46 -2.94 51.04 2.53
N ALA A 47 -1.81 50.84 3.20
CA ALA A 47 -1.02 49.63 3.04
C ALA A 47 -1.92 48.43 3.36
N ALA A 48 -2.44 47.77 2.32
CA ALA A 48 -2.99 46.44 2.48
C ALA A 48 -1.83 45.57 3.01
N SER A 49 -1.91 45.18 4.27
CA SER A 49 -1.03 44.15 4.82
C SER A 49 -1.18 42.92 3.92
N PRO A 50 -0.10 42.39 3.33
CA PRO A 50 -0.13 41.07 2.73
C PRO A 50 -0.03 40.03 3.86
N ALA A 51 -1.00 40.04 4.78
CA ALA A 51 -1.14 39.01 5.80
C ALA A 51 -2.11 37.95 5.29
N ASP A 52 -1.70 37.21 4.25
CA ASP A 52 -2.18 35.84 3.98
C ASP A 52 -1.56 35.16 2.76
N ALA A 53 -0.58 35.78 2.08
CA ALA A 53 0.15 35.13 0.99
C ALA A 53 1.32 34.23 1.44
N ALA A 54 1.37 33.88 2.73
CA ALA A 54 2.38 33.00 3.32
C ALA A 54 1.77 31.93 4.23
N ALA A 55 0.58 31.43 3.92
CA ALA A 55 0.21 30.09 4.34
C ALA A 55 0.98 29.10 3.46
N GLY A 56 2.29 28.93 3.74
CA GLY A 56 3.05 27.81 3.20
C GLY A 56 2.21 26.55 3.41
N SER A 57 2.00 25.77 2.34
CA SER A 57 1.05 24.66 2.29
C SER A 57 1.10 23.86 3.60
N ARG A 58 0.16 24.12 4.50
CA ARG A 58 0.16 23.49 5.82
C ARG A 58 -0.09 22.01 5.54
N ALA A 59 0.87 21.16 5.90
CA ALA A 59 0.78 19.73 5.65
C ALA A 59 -0.58 19.21 6.15
N ASP A 60 -1.35 18.58 5.25
CA ASP A 60 -2.71 18.10 5.54
C ASP A 60 -2.63 16.67 6.11
N PRO A 61 -2.84 16.46 7.42
CA PRO A 61 -2.76 15.13 8.01
C PRO A 61 -3.81 14.17 7.45
N ARG A 62 -4.97 14.66 6.98
CA ARG A 62 -5.98 13.79 6.38
C ARG A 62 -5.51 13.27 5.02
N ALA A 63 -4.88 14.10 4.20
CA ALA A 63 -4.30 13.69 2.93
C ALA A 63 -3.15 12.68 3.12
N GLN A 64 -2.27 12.92 4.11
CA GLN A 64 -1.19 11.98 4.44
C GLN A 64 -1.72 10.63 4.95
N ALA A 65 -2.73 10.63 5.81
CA ALA A 65 -3.39 9.41 6.27
C ALA A 65 -4.04 8.65 5.09
N ALA A 66 -4.75 9.35 4.20
CA ALA A 66 -5.36 8.73 3.03
C ALA A 66 -4.31 8.10 2.09
N ALA A 67 -3.15 8.75 1.90
CA ALA A 67 -2.06 8.19 1.12
C ALA A 67 -1.48 6.92 1.74
N LEU A 68 -1.29 6.89 3.06
CA LEU A 68 -0.85 5.69 3.76
C LEU A 68 -1.90 4.57 3.69
N ASP A 69 -3.19 4.89 3.83
CA ASP A 69 -4.28 3.91 3.73
C ASP A 69 -4.36 3.27 2.32
N ALA A 70 -4.12 4.05 1.26
CA ALA A 70 -4.03 3.53 -0.10
C ALA A 70 -2.87 2.55 -0.30
N LEU A 71 -1.72 2.78 0.35
CA LEU A 71 -0.61 1.82 0.36
C LEU A 71 -1.00 0.52 1.07
N LEU A 72 -1.79 0.60 2.15
CA LEU A 72 -2.31 -0.58 2.85
C LEU A 72 -3.32 -1.36 2.01
N ASP A 73 -4.17 -0.69 1.21
CA ASP A 73 -5.04 -1.35 0.23
C ASP A 73 -4.24 -2.10 -0.84
N ALA A 74 -3.21 -1.47 -1.40
CA ALA A 74 -2.32 -2.13 -2.35
C ALA A 74 -1.66 -3.36 -1.74
N SER A 75 -1.19 -3.24 -0.49
CA SER A 75 -0.59 -4.36 0.25
C SER A 75 -1.54 -5.54 0.45
N GLY A 76 -2.81 -5.25 0.80
CA GLY A 76 -3.86 -6.26 0.93
C GLY A 76 -4.19 -6.96 -0.39
N ALA A 77 -4.18 -6.24 -1.51
CA ALA A 77 -4.37 -6.83 -2.84
C ALA A 77 -3.21 -7.78 -3.20
N SER A 78 -1.96 -7.39 -2.95
CA SER A 78 -0.80 -8.27 -3.14
C SER A 78 -0.86 -9.50 -2.23
N ARG A 79 -1.36 -9.37 -0.99
CA ARG A 79 -1.56 -10.50 -0.07
C ARG A 79 -2.58 -11.51 -0.61
N THR A 80 -3.64 -11.05 -1.24
CA THR A 80 -4.66 -11.91 -1.86
C THR A 80 -4.05 -12.71 -3.01
N LYS A 81 -3.36 -12.03 -3.93
CA LYS A 81 -2.64 -12.67 -5.05
C LYS A 81 -1.60 -13.68 -4.58
N LEU A 82 -0.87 -13.36 -3.50
CA LEU A 82 0.10 -14.26 -2.89
C LEU A 82 -0.55 -15.57 -2.43
N ASN A 83 -1.67 -15.47 -1.69
CA ASN A 83 -2.39 -16.65 -1.20
C ASN A 83 -2.89 -17.52 -2.35
N ASP A 84 -3.45 -16.93 -3.39
CA ASP A 84 -3.93 -17.67 -4.57
C ASP A 84 -2.79 -18.40 -5.27
N ALA A 85 -1.60 -17.79 -5.34
CA ALA A 85 -0.42 -18.41 -5.94
C ALA A 85 0.15 -19.52 -5.05
N ILE A 86 0.21 -19.32 -3.73
CA ILE A 86 0.62 -20.36 -2.77
C ILE A 86 -0.30 -21.57 -2.88
N ALA A 87 -1.62 -21.36 -2.85
CA ALA A 87 -2.60 -22.44 -2.94
C ALA A 87 -2.40 -23.30 -4.20
N ARG A 88 -2.09 -22.68 -5.34
CA ARG A 88 -1.77 -23.42 -6.59
C ARG A 88 -0.53 -24.30 -6.45
N VAL A 89 0.52 -23.80 -5.79
CA VAL A 89 1.73 -24.61 -5.56
C VAL A 89 1.42 -25.76 -4.58
N GLU A 90 0.65 -25.50 -3.52
CA GLU A 90 0.22 -26.53 -2.55
C GLU A 90 -0.64 -27.62 -3.20
N GLU A 91 -1.57 -27.23 -4.06
CA GLU A 91 -2.45 -28.14 -4.81
C GLU A 91 -1.75 -28.82 -6.00
N CYS A 92 -0.48 -28.51 -6.26
CA CYS A 92 0.26 -29.01 -7.41
C CYS A 92 -0.37 -28.64 -8.77
N THR A 93 -1.02 -27.48 -8.88
CA THR A 93 -1.71 -27.04 -10.10
C THR A 93 -1.10 -25.78 -10.68
N ARG A 94 -1.03 -25.68 -12.02
CA ARG A 94 -0.62 -24.46 -12.76
C ARG A 94 0.68 -23.82 -12.21
N ILE A 95 1.67 -24.65 -11.89
CA ILE A 95 2.90 -24.23 -11.18
C ILE A 95 3.62 -23.07 -11.88
N GLU A 96 3.71 -23.08 -13.22
CA GLU A 96 4.34 -21.99 -13.96
C GLU A 96 3.64 -20.65 -13.73
N GLN A 97 2.30 -20.64 -13.76
CA GLN A 97 1.52 -19.44 -13.50
C GLN A 97 1.68 -19.00 -12.04
N ALA A 98 1.70 -19.94 -11.10
CA ALA A 98 1.93 -19.62 -9.69
C ALA A 98 3.30 -18.95 -9.49
N ILE A 99 4.37 -19.43 -10.12
CA ILE A 99 5.69 -18.79 -10.05
C ILE A 99 5.66 -17.36 -10.64
N VAL A 100 4.95 -17.14 -11.74
CA VAL A 100 4.76 -15.80 -12.33
C VAL A 100 4.04 -14.90 -11.33
N ASP A 101 2.92 -15.35 -10.77
CA ASP A 101 2.12 -14.58 -9.82
C ASP A 101 2.92 -14.24 -8.55
N LEU A 102 3.70 -15.19 -8.01
CA LEU A 102 4.59 -14.98 -6.87
C LEU A 102 5.67 -13.92 -7.16
N ARG A 103 6.25 -13.92 -8.37
CA ARG A 103 7.23 -12.90 -8.77
C ARG A 103 6.57 -11.53 -8.89
N THR A 104 5.36 -11.46 -9.46
CA THR A 104 4.58 -10.22 -9.53
C THR A 104 4.32 -9.66 -8.13
N VAL A 105 3.92 -10.49 -7.16
CA VAL A 105 3.74 -10.06 -5.76
C VAL A 105 5.05 -9.48 -5.20
N GLY A 106 6.19 -10.14 -5.43
CA GLY A 106 7.49 -9.63 -4.98
C GLY A 106 7.82 -8.24 -5.55
N THR A 107 7.49 -7.99 -6.82
CA THR A 107 7.64 -6.66 -7.44
C THR A 107 6.69 -5.62 -6.84
N GLU A 108 5.42 -5.98 -6.65
CA GLU A 108 4.43 -5.09 -6.00
C GLU A 108 4.84 -4.72 -4.58
N ARG A 109 5.34 -5.69 -3.81
CA ARG A 109 5.83 -5.49 -2.44
C ARG A 109 7.01 -4.53 -2.37
N GLN A 110 7.94 -4.63 -3.33
CA GLN A 110 9.04 -3.67 -3.43
C GLN A 110 8.52 -2.26 -3.76
N ALA A 111 7.58 -2.12 -4.70
CA ALA A 111 6.98 -0.82 -5.01
C ALA A 111 6.22 -0.23 -3.80
N GLN A 112 5.59 -1.07 -2.98
CA GLN A 112 4.96 -0.63 -1.72
C GLN A 112 6.00 -0.13 -0.71
N LEU A 113 7.14 -0.81 -0.56
CA LEU A 113 8.25 -0.32 0.27
C LEU A 113 8.74 1.05 -0.20
N ASP A 114 8.93 1.21 -1.50
CA ASP A 114 9.37 2.48 -2.09
C ASP A 114 8.33 3.59 -1.86
N GLY A 115 7.04 3.25 -1.99
CA GLY A 115 5.92 4.14 -1.67
C GLY A 115 5.88 4.56 -0.20
N VAL A 116 6.12 3.63 0.72
CA VAL A 116 6.24 3.92 2.16
C VAL A 116 7.45 4.81 2.43
N ALA A 117 8.57 4.62 1.76
CA ALA A 117 9.76 5.48 1.91
C ALA A 117 9.52 6.91 1.39
N ALA A 118 8.75 7.05 0.31
CA ALA A 118 8.47 8.34 -0.32
C ALA A 118 7.29 9.11 0.30
N ALA A 119 6.40 8.45 1.04
CA ALA A 119 5.20 9.08 1.60
C ALA A 119 5.57 10.23 2.55
N ASP A 120 4.92 11.39 2.43
CA ASP A 120 4.99 12.42 3.47
C ASP A 120 4.05 12.05 4.61
N LEU A 121 4.59 11.85 5.81
CA LEU A 121 3.85 11.49 7.03
C LEU A 121 4.07 12.51 8.15
N SER A 122 4.65 13.67 7.83
CA SER A 122 5.12 14.68 8.80
C SER A 122 4.01 15.33 9.63
N ALA A 123 2.76 15.31 9.16
CA ALA A 123 1.59 15.83 9.86
C ALA A 123 0.85 14.75 10.67
N LEU A 124 1.21 13.47 10.52
CA LEU A 124 0.61 12.39 11.29
C LEU A 124 1.24 12.27 12.68
N PRO A 125 0.45 12.00 13.73
CA PRO A 125 0.99 11.62 15.03
C PRO A 125 1.91 10.40 14.87
N GLU A 126 3.16 10.53 15.33
CA GLU A 126 4.18 9.49 15.24
C GLU A 126 4.43 8.98 13.80
N GLY A 127 4.27 9.84 12.78
CA GLY A 127 4.36 9.46 11.35
C GLY A 127 5.64 8.70 10.98
N GLU A 128 6.81 9.12 11.48
CA GLU A 128 8.07 8.40 11.23
C GLU A 128 8.16 7.05 11.94
N ARG A 129 7.51 6.89 13.10
CA ARG A 129 7.37 5.58 13.76
C ARG A 129 6.49 4.65 12.93
N LEU A 130 5.38 5.16 12.39
CA LEU A 130 4.51 4.41 11.48
C LEU A 130 5.27 3.98 10.23
N ARG A 131 6.07 4.88 9.63
CA ARG A 131 6.95 4.55 8.49
C ARG A 131 7.88 3.39 8.82
N ALA A 132 8.59 3.49 9.95
CA ALA A 132 9.57 2.48 10.35
C ALA A 132 8.91 1.11 10.54
N LEU A 133 7.78 1.05 11.26
CA LEU A 133 7.05 -0.19 11.51
C LEU A 133 6.48 -0.81 10.22
N LEU A 134 5.92 0.01 9.32
CA LEU A 134 5.41 -0.50 8.05
C LEU A 134 6.53 -0.96 7.12
N THR A 135 7.65 -0.24 7.10
CA THR A 135 8.86 -0.65 6.36
C THR A 135 9.37 -2.01 6.84
N GLU A 136 9.43 -2.21 8.16
CA GLU A 136 9.82 -3.50 8.76
C GLU A 136 8.85 -4.62 8.35
N ALA A 137 7.53 -4.39 8.48
CA ALA A 137 6.50 -5.35 8.13
C ALA A 137 6.52 -5.75 6.65
N LEU A 138 6.65 -4.77 5.75
CA LEU A 138 6.74 -5.02 4.30
C LEU A 138 8.09 -5.63 3.91
N GLY A 139 9.17 -5.32 4.64
CA GLY A 139 10.48 -5.93 4.45
C GLY A 139 10.45 -7.44 4.73
N TYR A 140 9.87 -7.85 5.85
CA TYR A 140 9.65 -9.27 6.14
C TYR A 140 8.68 -9.93 5.15
N SER A 141 7.63 -9.21 4.72
CA SER A 141 6.72 -9.72 3.69
C SER A 141 7.45 -9.97 2.37
N LEU A 142 8.33 -9.06 1.94
CA LEU A 142 9.14 -9.23 0.73
C LEU A 142 10.11 -10.41 0.83
N ALA A 143 10.71 -10.61 2.01
CA ALA A 143 11.55 -11.79 2.26
C ALA A 143 10.74 -13.09 2.12
N ALA A 144 9.53 -13.12 2.67
CA ALA A 144 8.61 -14.25 2.51
C ALA A 144 8.23 -14.48 1.03
N ASP A 145 7.83 -13.42 0.32
CA ASP A 145 7.45 -13.47 -1.10
C ASP A 145 8.58 -14.07 -1.96
N ARG A 146 9.83 -13.66 -1.71
CA ARG A 146 11.02 -14.23 -2.38
C ARG A 146 11.22 -15.70 -2.07
N SER A 147 11.05 -16.12 -0.81
CA SER A 147 11.14 -17.53 -0.41
C SER A 147 10.02 -18.38 -1.03
N PHE A 148 8.80 -17.85 -1.19
CA PHE A 148 7.74 -18.55 -1.91
C PHE A 148 8.08 -18.73 -3.39
N VAL A 149 8.70 -17.73 -4.05
CA VAL A 149 9.19 -17.88 -5.43
C VAL A 149 10.21 -19.02 -5.54
N LEU A 150 11.17 -19.11 -4.61
CA LEU A 150 12.16 -20.20 -4.58
C LEU A 150 11.49 -21.55 -4.37
N TRP A 151 10.53 -21.62 -3.44
CA TRP A 151 9.75 -22.83 -3.20
C TRP A 151 8.99 -23.29 -4.45
N GLY A 152 8.27 -22.39 -5.14
CA GLY A 152 7.56 -22.73 -6.38
C GLY A 152 8.51 -23.24 -7.47
N GLN A 153 9.70 -22.64 -7.61
CA GLN A 153 10.72 -23.13 -8.55
C GLN A 153 11.27 -24.51 -8.18
N ALA A 154 11.47 -24.77 -6.89
CA ALA A 154 11.91 -26.08 -6.41
C ALA A 154 10.83 -27.15 -6.60
N VAL A 155 9.55 -26.82 -6.40
CA VAL A 155 8.42 -27.70 -6.70
C VAL A 155 8.34 -28.02 -8.19
N ARG A 156 8.52 -27.02 -9.06
CA ARG A 156 8.57 -27.25 -10.51
C ARG A 156 9.66 -28.24 -10.93
N GLY A 157 10.86 -28.13 -10.35
CA GLY A 157 12.01 -28.96 -10.73
C GLY A 157 12.08 -30.33 -10.03
N GLY A 158 11.60 -30.40 -8.78
CA GLY A 158 11.71 -31.59 -7.93
C GLY A 158 10.41 -32.35 -7.70
N GLY A 159 9.29 -31.88 -8.26
CA GLY A 159 7.97 -32.44 -8.03
C GLY A 159 7.30 -31.90 -6.76
N CYS A 160 5.97 -32.10 -6.69
CA CYS A 160 5.14 -31.60 -5.60
C CYS A 160 5.29 -32.38 -4.29
N ASP A 161 5.79 -33.61 -4.36
CA ASP A 161 6.10 -34.43 -3.19
C ASP A 161 7.44 -34.02 -2.56
N GLY A 162 7.42 -32.87 -1.88
CA GLY A 162 8.53 -32.45 -1.03
C GLY A 162 9.58 -31.53 -1.66
N GLY A 163 9.32 -31.00 -2.86
CA GLY A 163 10.12 -29.92 -3.44
C GLY A 163 10.16 -28.68 -2.54
N GLY A 164 11.35 -28.11 -2.34
CA GLY A 164 11.53 -26.80 -1.69
C GLY A 164 11.10 -26.69 -0.23
N ARG A 165 11.09 -27.80 0.55
CA ARG A 165 10.70 -27.76 1.98
C ARG A 165 11.46 -26.72 2.81
N ALA A 166 12.74 -26.47 2.50
CA ALA A 166 13.53 -25.46 3.19
C ALA A 166 13.04 -24.03 2.88
N ASP A 167 12.80 -23.74 1.60
CA ASP A 167 12.28 -22.46 1.13
C ASP A 167 10.89 -22.18 1.68
N HIS A 168 9.99 -23.17 1.68
CA HIS A 168 8.66 -23.04 2.28
C HIS A 168 8.75 -22.73 3.78
N ARG A 169 9.60 -23.44 4.54
CA ARG A 169 9.80 -23.12 5.96
C ARG A 169 10.35 -21.71 6.18
N GLU A 170 11.23 -21.25 5.30
CA GLU A 170 11.75 -19.88 5.38
C GLU A 170 10.65 -18.86 5.09
N ALA A 171 9.85 -19.08 4.04
CA ALA A 171 8.71 -18.23 3.71
C ALA A 171 7.73 -18.10 4.90
N GLN A 172 7.45 -19.22 5.58
CA GLN A 172 6.59 -19.23 6.78
C GLN A 172 7.23 -18.49 7.97
N ARG A 173 8.55 -18.64 8.19
CA ARG A 173 9.27 -17.88 9.23
C ARG A 173 9.20 -16.37 8.99
N GLN A 174 9.49 -15.94 7.76
CA GLN A 174 9.41 -14.53 7.37
C GLN A 174 7.98 -14.00 7.45
N SER A 175 6.99 -14.81 7.05
CA SER A 175 5.56 -14.46 7.19
C SER A 175 5.15 -14.24 8.64
N LYS A 176 5.67 -15.05 9.58
CA LYS A 176 5.42 -14.85 11.01
C LYS A 176 6.02 -13.53 11.50
N LEU A 177 7.28 -13.24 11.16
CA LEU A 177 7.93 -11.98 11.52
C LEU A 177 7.17 -10.77 10.94
N ALA A 178 6.68 -10.88 9.70
CA ALA A 178 5.82 -9.88 9.09
C ALA A 178 4.51 -9.70 9.86
N GLY A 179 3.87 -10.79 10.32
CA GLY A 179 2.66 -10.75 11.15
C GLY A 179 2.89 -9.99 12.45
N ASP A 180 3.93 -10.35 13.21
CA ASP A 180 4.30 -9.69 14.46
C ASP A 180 4.57 -8.18 14.24
N ALA A 181 5.25 -7.81 13.14
CA ALA A 181 5.51 -6.42 12.78
C ALA A 181 4.24 -5.65 12.36
N LYS A 182 3.33 -6.29 11.61
CA LYS A 182 2.03 -5.72 11.22
C LYS A 182 1.17 -5.40 12.44
N GLU A 183 1.14 -6.27 13.44
CA GLU A 183 0.41 -6.01 14.68
C GLU A 183 0.93 -4.76 15.38
N ARG A 184 2.26 -4.59 15.48
CA ARG A 184 2.87 -3.38 16.05
C ARG A 184 2.55 -2.13 15.24
N PHE A 185 2.59 -2.21 13.91
CA PHE A 185 2.17 -1.11 13.03
C PHE A 185 0.70 -0.73 13.26
N LEU A 186 -0.20 -1.72 13.28
CA LEU A 186 -1.64 -1.52 13.43
C LEU A 186 -2.02 -0.90 14.77
N ALA A 187 -1.29 -1.22 15.84
CA ALA A 187 -1.48 -0.59 17.14
C ALA A 187 -1.29 0.93 17.09
N GLY A 188 -0.41 1.43 16.23
CA GLY A 188 -0.24 2.87 15.97
C GLY A 188 -1.18 3.42 14.89
N TRP A 189 -1.40 2.66 13.82
CA TRP A 189 -2.16 3.09 12.66
C TRP A 189 -3.67 3.20 12.93
N ASN A 190 -4.29 2.20 13.57
CA ASN A 190 -5.75 2.17 13.72
C ASN A 190 -6.30 3.40 14.49
N PRO A 191 -5.65 3.90 15.57
CA PRO A 191 -6.05 5.18 16.18
C PRO A 191 -5.94 6.39 15.25
N VAL A 192 -4.94 6.44 14.35
CA VAL A 192 -4.82 7.49 13.33
C VAL A 192 -5.95 7.36 12.31
N ALA A 193 -6.20 6.15 11.81
CA ALA A 193 -7.26 5.87 10.85
C ALA A 193 -8.63 6.36 11.38
N THR A 194 -8.99 5.96 12.61
CA THR A 194 -10.26 6.36 13.24
C THR A 194 -10.37 7.89 13.40
N ARG A 195 -9.29 8.58 13.80
CA ARG A 195 -9.27 10.06 13.89
C ARG A 195 -9.52 10.76 12.55
N HIS A 196 -9.15 10.13 11.45
CA HIS A 196 -9.33 10.69 10.10
C HIS A 196 -10.55 10.10 9.35
N GLY A 197 -11.38 9.30 10.01
CA GLY A 197 -12.58 8.70 9.42
C GLY A 197 -12.27 7.59 8.41
N LEU A 198 -11.10 6.96 8.53
CA LEU A 198 -10.68 5.81 7.73
C LEU A 198 -11.01 4.51 8.47
N ARG A 199 -11.09 3.40 7.73
CA ARG A 199 -11.37 2.08 8.31
C ARG A 199 -10.15 1.54 9.06
N GLU A 200 -10.40 0.85 10.15
CA GLU A 200 -9.36 0.05 10.82
C GLU A 200 -8.93 -1.12 9.93
N ARG A 201 -7.70 -1.58 10.17
CA ARG A 201 -7.06 -2.66 9.42
C ARG A 201 -6.73 -3.82 10.37
N ALA A 202 -6.68 -5.02 9.81
CA ALA A 202 -6.24 -6.24 10.48
C ALA A 202 -4.96 -6.77 9.82
N ALA A 203 -4.13 -7.49 10.56
CA ALA A 203 -2.82 -7.96 10.09
C ALA A 203 -2.92 -8.91 8.87
N THR A 204 -4.05 -9.59 8.70
CA THR A 204 -4.32 -10.44 7.53
C THR A 204 -4.61 -9.66 6.25
N GLY A 205 -4.99 -8.38 6.37
CA GLY A 205 -5.40 -7.52 5.26
C GLY A 205 -4.37 -6.47 4.84
N ILE A 206 -3.15 -6.54 5.37
CA ILE A 206 -2.02 -5.66 5.03
C ILE A 206 -0.72 -6.43 4.89
#